data_AF-A0A8J3T1I9-F1
#
_entry.id   AF-A0A8J3T1I9-F1
#
_cell.length_a   1.000
_cell.length_b   1.000
_cell.length_c   1.000
_cell.angle_alpha   90.00
_cell.angle_beta   90.00
_cell.angle_gamma   90.00
#
_symmetry.space_group_name_H-M   'P 1'
#
loop_
_entity.id
_entity.type
_entity.pdbx_description
1 polymer ?
#
loop_
_entity_poly.entity_id
_entity_poly.type
_entity_poly.pdbx_seq_one_letter_code
_entity_poly.pdbx_strand_id
1 'polypeptide(L)'
;MSEFNTPATRPAGSSPVKTGRAPIVAALEAVRARLAAGEQGMNRQLVDSVLQRADEPGEAPAYWTSRHGRAIPKPVKRGVADAVARLYTERGLLKYDTDSRGYRFGDVIDLVHPAPDAGRRPWQGDLFAHALDRRHKRDKPIPESLRMLRARAELPAVPVTERRGHGRRP
;
A
#
# COMPACT_ATOMS: atom_id res chain seq x y z
N MET A 1 -45.99 33.95 -19.57
CA MET A 1 -45.84 32.89 -18.56
C MET A 1 -45.09 31.74 -19.21
N SER A 2 -43.79 31.62 -18.97
CA SER A 2 -43.01 30.45 -19.38
C SER A 2 -42.07 30.10 -18.23
N GLU A 3 -42.47 29.09 -17.50
CA GLU A 3 -41.81 28.56 -16.32
C GLU A 3 -40.75 27.52 -16.69
N PHE A 4 -39.62 27.59 -15.96
CA PHE A 4 -38.69 26.54 -15.54
C PHE A 4 -38.25 25.45 -16.53
N ASN A 5 -36.93 25.36 -16.76
CA ASN A 5 -36.12 24.23 -16.28
C ASN A 5 -34.61 24.51 -16.42
N THR A 6 -33.95 24.94 -15.34
CA THR A 6 -32.48 24.98 -15.24
C THR A 6 -32.02 23.72 -14.53
N PRO A 7 -31.13 22.89 -15.11
CA PRO A 7 -30.64 21.70 -14.42
C PRO A 7 -29.73 22.12 -13.26
N ALA A 8 -30.16 21.82 -12.03
CA ALA A 8 -29.35 21.99 -10.83
C ALA A 8 -28.12 21.08 -10.88
N THR A 9 -26.94 21.69 -10.93
CA THR A 9 -25.65 21.02 -10.76
C THR A 9 -25.59 20.41 -9.34
N ARG A 10 -25.66 19.08 -9.24
CA ARG A 10 -25.46 18.37 -7.96
C ARG A 10 -24.01 18.61 -7.49
N PRO A 11 -23.77 19.04 -6.23
CA PRO A 11 -22.42 19.12 -5.72
C PRO A 11 -21.78 17.73 -5.67
N ALA A 12 -20.52 17.64 -6.07
CA ALA A 12 -19.72 16.43 -6.04
C ALA A 12 -19.76 15.80 -4.65
N GLY A 13 -20.23 14.55 -4.58
CA GLY A 13 -20.22 13.78 -3.35
C GLY A 13 -18.82 13.75 -2.74
N SER A 14 -18.71 14.19 -1.49
CA SER A 14 -17.53 13.96 -0.67
C SER A 14 -17.19 12.48 -0.75
N SER A 15 -16.03 12.16 -1.31
CA SER A 15 -15.50 10.80 -1.29
C SER A 15 -15.48 10.33 0.17
N PRO A 16 -15.95 9.10 0.47
CA PRO A 16 -15.99 8.61 1.83
C PRO A 16 -14.59 8.69 2.45
N VAL A 17 -14.50 9.25 3.66
CA VAL A 17 -13.27 9.32 4.44
C VAL A 17 -12.74 7.89 4.57
N LYS A 18 -11.56 7.62 4.01
CA LYS A 18 -10.88 6.33 4.13
C LYS A 18 -10.40 6.20 5.58
N THR A 19 -11.21 5.57 6.44
CA THR A 19 -11.05 5.50 7.92
C THR A 19 -9.69 4.93 8.39
N GLY A 20 -8.91 4.28 7.53
CA GLY A 20 -7.59 3.72 7.87
C GLY A 20 -6.44 4.73 8.04
N ARG A 21 -6.62 6.01 7.68
CA ARG A 21 -5.52 7.01 7.72
C ARG A 21 -5.29 7.65 9.09
N ALA A 22 -6.34 7.80 9.89
CA ALA A 22 -6.25 8.47 11.19
C ALA A 22 -5.19 7.87 12.13
N PRO A 23 -5.11 6.54 12.36
CA PRO A 23 -4.10 5.98 13.25
C PRO A 23 -2.67 6.15 12.72
N ILE A 24 -2.47 6.09 11.39
CA ILE A 24 -1.17 6.29 10.75
C ILE A 24 -0.70 7.72 10.98
N VAL A 25 -1.56 8.72 10.73
CA VAL A 25 -1.25 10.13 10.95
C VAL A 25 -0.91 10.39 12.42
N ALA A 26 -1.72 9.88 13.35
CA ALA A 26 -1.48 10.04 14.79
C ALA A 26 -0.13 9.45 15.22
N ALA A 27 0.22 8.24 14.76
CA ALA A 27 1.50 7.61 15.06
C ALA A 27 2.68 8.40 14.50
N LEU A 28 2.58 8.92 13.27
CA LEU A 28 3.67 9.68 12.66
C LEU A 28 3.89 11.03 13.35
N GLU A 29 2.83 11.73 13.72
CA GLU A 29 2.95 12.95 14.53
C GLU A 29 3.50 12.65 15.93
N ALA A 30 3.07 11.56 16.56
CA ALA A 30 3.62 11.14 17.85
C ALA A 30 5.13 10.86 17.77
N VAL A 31 5.59 10.12 16.74
CA VAL A 31 7.02 9.88 16.53
C VAL A 31 7.78 11.19 16.29
N ARG A 32 7.22 12.11 15.50
CA ARG A 32 7.84 13.42 15.28
C ARG A 32 8.00 14.21 16.57
N ALA A 33 6.95 14.28 17.40
CA ALA A 33 6.97 14.98 18.68
C ALA A 33 7.99 14.35 19.65
N ARG A 34 8.01 13.03 19.76
CA ARG A 34 8.96 12.28 20.58
C ARG A 34 10.41 12.56 20.16
N LEU A 35 10.70 12.52 18.86
CA LEU A 35 12.03 12.84 18.35
C LEU A 35 12.44 14.29 18.61
N ALA A 36 11.51 15.24 18.51
CA ALA A 36 11.77 16.64 18.84
C ALA A 36 12.05 16.86 20.34
N ALA A 37 11.45 16.04 21.21
CA ALA A 37 11.72 16.00 22.65
C ALA A 37 12.98 15.18 23.02
N GLY A 38 13.70 14.63 22.04
CA GLY A 38 14.88 13.78 22.29
C GLY A 38 14.56 12.37 22.78
N GLU A 39 13.28 11.98 22.82
CA GLU A 39 12.85 10.65 23.27
C GLU A 39 13.26 9.55 22.30
N GLN A 40 13.81 8.47 22.86
CA GLN A 40 14.24 7.28 22.12
C GLN A 40 13.38 6.08 22.49
N GLY A 41 13.44 5.04 21.65
CA GLY A 41 12.69 3.80 21.85
C GLY A 41 11.22 3.90 21.45
N MET A 42 10.64 2.74 21.15
CA MET A 42 9.23 2.51 20.76
C MET A 42 8.75 3.16 19.46
N ASN A 43 9.45 4.16 18.91
CA ASN A 43 9.05 4.86 17.69
C ASN A 43 8.87 3.92 16.48
N ARG A 44 9.76 2.93 16.34
CA ARG A 44 9.68 1.90 15.29
C ARG A 44 8.44 1.02 15.48
N GLN A 45 8.23 0.54 16.70
CA GLN A 45 7.14 -0.35 17.07
C GLN A 45 5.77 0.33 16.94
N LEU A 46 5.68 1.61 17.31
CA LEU A 46 4.48 2.41 17.15
C LEU A 46 4.10 2.57 15.67
N VAL A 47 5.08 2.78 14.79
CA VAL A 47 4.82 2.88 13.34
C VAL A 47 4.39 1.53 12.76
N ASP A 48 5.06 0.44 13.13
CA ASP A 48 4.67 -0.91 12.67
C ASP A 48 3.26 -1.28 13.14
N SER A 49 2.93 -1.01 14.40
CA SER A 49 1.66 -1.45 15.02
C SER A 49 0.41 -0.81 14.42
N VAL A 50 0.52 0.38 13.82
CA VAL A 50 -0.64 1.03 13.16
C VAL A 50 -0.83 0.63 11.71
N LEU A 51 0.17 -0.03 11.09
CA LEU A 51 0.08 -0.50 9.71
C LEU A 51 -0.54 -1.90 9.69
N GLN A 52 -1.73 -2.01 9.13
CA GLN A 52 -2.57 -3.21 9.17
C GLN A 52 -2.91 -3.76 7.78
N ARG A 53 -2.81 -2.94 6.73
CA ARG A 53 -3.10 -3.34 5.35
C ARG A 53 -1.91 -3.15 4.43
N ALA A 54 -1.81 -3.97 3.39
CA ALA A 54 -0.65 -3.94 2.50
C ALA A 54 -0.53 -2.65 1.65
N ASP A 55 -1.58 -1.81 1.53
CA ASP A 55 -1.45 -0.48 0.94
C ASP A 55 -0.94 0.61 1.89
N GLU A 56 -1.06 0.40 3.21
CA GLU A 56 -0.74 1.41 4.22
C GLU A 56 0.77 1.69 4.39
N PRO A 57 1.70 0.74 4.18
CA PRO A 57 3.13 1.03 4.12
C PRO A 57 3.51 2.12 3.10
N GLY A 58 2.72 2.30 2.03
CA GLY A 58 2.90 3.41 1.09
C GLY A 58 2.24 4.73 1.54
N GLU A 59 1.24 4.68 2.41
CA GLU A 59 0.55 5.87 2.92
C GLU A 59 1.39 6.61 3.96
N ALA A 60 2.18 5.90 4.78
CA ALA A 60 3.07 6.51 5.77
C ALA A 60 4.13 7.45 5.16
N PRO A 61 4.96 7.04 4.18
CA PRO A 61 5.91 7.94 3.52
C PRO A 61 5.21 9.02 2.69
N ALA A 62 4.04 8.73 2.09
CA ALA A 62 3.25 9.74 1.38
C ALA A 62 2.81 10.88 2.32
N TYR A 63 2.26 10.54 3.48
CA TYR A 63 1.89 11.52 4.49
C TYR A 63 3.11 12.32 4.95
N TRP A 64 4.18 11.62 5.38
CA TRP A 64 5.37 12.27 5.90
C TRP A 64 5.98 13.27 4.92
N THR A 65 6.16 12.85 3.67
CA THR A 65 6.78 13.70 2.65
C THR A 65 5.92 14.89 2.27
N SER A 66 4.59 14.74 2.28
CA SER A 66 3.66 15.84 2.04
C SER A 66 3.65 16.88 3.17
N ARG A 67 3.88 16.45 4.42
CA ARG A 67 3.71 17.31 5.61
C ARG A 67 5.00 17.88 6.18
N HIS A 68 6.06 17.08 6.14
CA HIS A 68 7.34 17.32 6.84
C HIS A 68 8.56 17.30 5.90
N GLY A 69 8.36 17.05 4.60
CA GLY A 69 9.42 17.02 3.60
C GLY A 69 10.09 15.65 3.45
N ARG A 70 11.12 15.58 2.59
CA ARG A 70 11.72 14.32 2.12
C ARG A 70 12.53 13.54 3.18
N ALA A 71 12.95 14.21 4.25
CA ALA A 71 13.75 13.59 5.30
C ALA A 71 12.85 12.74 6.24
N ILE A 72 12.66 11.47 5.89
CA ILE A 72 11.93 10.51 6.72
C ILE A 72 12.87 9.96 7.81
N PRO A 73 12.53 10.09 9.11
CA PRO A 73 13.34 9.61 10.20
C PRO A 73 13.59 8.11 10.15
N LYS A 74 14.77 7.69 10.61
CA LYS A 74 15.16 6.28 10.71
C LYS A 74 14.14 5.38 11.41
N PRO A 75 13.56 5.72 12.58
CA PRO A 75 12.57 4.84 13.22
C PRO A 75 11.29 4.67 12.39
N VAL A 76 10.87 5.69 11.64
CA VAL A 76 9.72 5.60 10.72
C VAL A 76 10.03 4.62 9.58
N LYS A 77 11.18 4.78 8.92
CA LYS A 77 11.60 3.84 7.86
C LYS A 77 11.65 2.40 8.37
N ARG A 78 12.21 2.17 9.57
CA ARG A 78 12.31 0.83 10.17
C ARG A 78 10.94 0.24 10.52
N GLY A 79 10.00 1.03 11.04
CA GLY A 79 8.65 0.55 11.33
C GLY A 79 7.88 0.20 10.06
N VAL A 80 8.03 1.02 9.00
CA VAL A 80 7.47 0.69 7.67
C VAL A 80 8.12 -0.58 7.11
N ALA A 81 9.43 -0.77 7.27
CA ALA A 81 10.12 -1.99 6.84
C ALA A 81 9.58 -3.26 7.53
N ASP A 82 9.29 -3.17 8.84
CA ASP A 82 8.68 -4.29 9.60
C ASP A 82 7.28 -4.59 9.09
N ALA A 83 6.48 -3.55 8.83
CA ALA A 83 5.15 -3.70 8.28
C ALA A 83 5.18 -4.27 6.86
N VAL A 84 6.13 -3.87 6.01
CA VAL A 84 6.35 -4.48 4.69
C VAL A 84 6.69 -5.95 4.84
N ALA A 85 7.66 -6.28 5.71
CA ALA A 85 8.01 -7.66 5.99
C ALA A 85 6.78 -8.43 6.45
N ARG A 86 5.88 -7.89 7.27
CA ARG A 86 4.67 -8.58 7.75
C ARG A 86 3.54 -8.68 6.71
N LEU A 87 3.25 -7.61 5.98
CA LEU A 87 2.02 -7.42 5.21
C LEU A 87 2.14 -7.72 3.72
N TYR A 88 3.34 -7.66 3.14
CA TYR A 88 3.52 -7.88 1.72
C TYR A 88 3.42 -9.36 1.38
N THR A 89 2.44 -9.66 0.54
CA THR A 89 2.06 -11.00 0.08
C THR A 89 1.65 -10.90 -1.39
N GLU A 90 1.65 -12.02 -2.12
CA GLU A 90 1.19 -12.05 -3.54
C GLU A 90 -0.22 -11.48 -3.70
N ARG A 91 -1.15 -11.88 -2.82
CA ARG A 91 -2.52 -11.35 -2.76
C ARG A 91 -2.55 -9.85 -2.50
N GLY A 92 -1.69 -9.37 -1.61
CA GLY A 92 -1.55 -7.94 -1.30
C GLY A 92 -1.11 -7.15 -2.53
N LEU A 93 -0.08 -7.64 -3.23
CA LEU A 93 0.42 -7.06 -4.47
C LEU A 93 -0.71 -6.97 -5.52
N LEU A 94 -1.39 -8.09 -5.82
CA LEU A 94 -2.48 -8.13 -6.80
C LEU A 94 -3.63 -7.16 -6.48
N LYS A 95 -3.95 -7.01 -5.19
CA LYS A 95 -5.09 -6.20 -4.75
C LYS A 95 -4.77 -4.71 -4.67
N TYR A 96 -3.55 -4.35 -4.30
CA TYR A 96 -3.23 -2.99 -3.85
C TYR A 96 -2.17 -2.27 -4.68
N ASP A 97 -1.32 -2.99 -5.42
CA ASP A 97 -0.25 -2.40 -6.24
C ASP A 97 -0.80 -1.96 -7.62
N THR A 98 -1.44 -0.79 -7.64
CA THR A 98 -2.01 -0.17 -8.85
C THR A 98 -1.30 1.12 -9.23
N ASP A 99 -1.33 1.49 -10.51
CA ASP A 99 -0.68 2.71 -11.02
C ASP A 99 -1.27 4.01 -10.45
N SER A 100 -2.49 3.96 -9.91
CA SER A 100 -3.13 5.09 -9.24
C SER A 100 -2.57 5.38 -7.84
N ARG A 101 -1.62 4.59 -7.33
CA ARG A 101 -1.02 4.79 -6.01
C ARG A 101 0.21 5.71 -6.10
N GLY A 102 0.27 6.71 -5.22
CA GLY A 102 1.43 7.62 -5.12
C GLY A 102 2.72 6.91 -4.68
N TYR A 103 2.61 5.87 -3.85
CA TYR A 103 3.68 4.93 -3.54
C TYR A 103 3.21 3.53 -3.90
N ARG A 104 3.89 2.89 -4.84
CA ARG A 104 3.71 1.48 -5.21
C ARG A 104 4.58 0.59 -4.32
N PHE A 105 4.34 -0.71 -4.36
CA PHE A 105 5.08 -1.66 -3.51
C PHE A 105 6.59 -1.55 -3.73
N GLY A 106 7.02 -1.48 -5.00
CA GLY A 106 8.42 -1.28 -5.34
C GLY A 106 9.01 0.02 -4.77
N ASP A 107 8.27 1.14 -4.78
CA ASP A 107 8.74 2.40 -4.21
C ASP A 107 8.99 2.29 -2.70
N VAL A 108 8.10 1.59 -1.99
CA VAL A 108 8.24 1.39 -0.55
C VAL A 108 9.44 0.49 -0.25
N ILE A 109 9.63 -0.59 -1.02
CA ILE A 109 10.77 -1.50 -0.88
C ILE A 109 12.09 -0.76 -1.11
N ASP A 110 12.20 0.04 -2.18
CA ASP A 110 13.37 0.87 -2.46
C ASP A 110 13.65 1.90 -1.35
N LEU A 111 12.60 2.42 -0.72
CA LEU A 111 12.73 3.46 0.30
C LEU A 111 13.20 2.93 1.65
N VAL A 112 12.73 1.73 2.04
CA VAL A 112 12.91 1.21 3.41
C VAL A 112 13.81 -0.02 3.51
N HIS A 113 14.16 -0.63 2.38
CA HIS A 113 15.04 -1.80 2.28
C HIS A 113 14.67 -2.91 3.30
N PRO A 114 13.43 -3.45 3.23
CA PRO A 114 12.97 -4.47 4.17
C PRO A 114 13.78 -5.76 4.00
N ALA A 115 14.13 -6.40 5.12
CA ALA A 115 14.69 -7.74 5.09
C ALA A 115 13.57 -8.78 4.92
N PRO A 116 13.66 -9.72 3.97
CA PRO A 116 12.70 -10.81 3.86
C PRO A 116 12.86 -11.79 5.03
N ASP A 117 11.75 -12.36 5.49
CA ASP A 117 11.73 -13.44 6.46
C ASP A 117 11.84 -14.78 5.74
N ALA A 118 13.04 -15.09 5.23
CA ALA A 118 13.27 -16.31 4.45
C ALA A 118 13.01 -17.60 5.24
N GLY A 119 13.14 -17.54 6.58
CA GLY A 119 12.87 -18.69 7.45
C GLY A 119 11.40 -19.08 7.50
N ARG A 120 10.49 -18.10 7.57
CA ARG A 120 9.03 -18.38 7.57
C ARG A 120 8.39 -18.31 6.19
N ARG A 121 8.98 -17.52 5.28
CA ARG A 121 8.45 -17.20 3.94
C ARG A 121 9.58 -17.21 2.93
N PRO A 122 10.03 -18.40 2.48
CA PRO A 122 11.15 -18.52 1.54
C PRO A 122 10.89 -17.78 0.21
N TRP A 123 9.64 -17.59 -0.18
CA TRP A 123 9.21 -16.86 -1.39
C TRP A 123 9.29 -15.32 -1.26
N GLN A 124 9.49 -14.76 -0.05
CA GLN A 124 9.33 -13.33 0.16
C GLN A 124 10.40 -12.48 -0.52
N GLY A 125 11.63 -12.98 -0.63
CA GLY A 125 12.69 -12.32 -1.39
C GLY A 125 12.29 -12.16 -2.86
N ASP A 126 11.76 -13.22 -3.47
CA ASP A 126 11.28 -13.22 -4.85
C ASP A 126 10.09 -12.26 -5.04
N LEU A 127 9.19 -12.19 -4.05
CA LEU A 127 8.08 -11.22 -4.11
C LEU A 127 8.60 -9.78 -4.12
N PHE A 128 9.59 -9.46 -3.28
CA PHE A 128 10.18 -8.12 -3.23
C PHE A 128 10.89 -7.79 -4.53
N ALA A 129 11.69 -8.72 -5.07
CA ALA A 129 12.34 -8.56 -6.36
C ALA A 129 11.31 -8.35 -7.49
N HIS A 130 10.24 -9.14 -7.53
CA HIS A 130 9.19 -9.02 -8.53
C HIS A 130 8.45 -7.66 -8.43
N ALA A 131 8.16 -7.18 -7.23
CA ALA A 131 7.55 -5.86 -7.03
C ALA A 131 8.46 -4.71 -7.51
N LEU A 132 9.77 -4.81 -7.28
CA LEU A 132 10.77 -3.89 -7.80
C LEU A 132 10.84 -3.93 -9.33
N ASP A 133 10.89 -5.13 -9.92
CA ASP A 133 10.95 -5.30 -11.37
C ASP A 133 9.71 -4.73 -12.05
N ARG A 134 8.50 -4.94 -11.48
CA ARG A 134 7.26 -4.29 -11.94
C ARG A 134 7.35 -2.76 -11.88
N ARG A 135 7.90 -2.20 -10.80
CA ARG A 135 8.00 -0.75 -10.62
C ARG A 135 8.99 -0.13 -11.60
N HIS A 136 10.11 -0.80 -11.82
CA HIS A 136 11.18 -0.37 -12.73
C HIS A 136 10.95 -0.78 -14.19
N LYS A 137 9.77 -1.33 -14.52
CA LYS A 137 9.39 -1.80 -15.86
C LYS A 137 10.40 -2.77 -16.47
N ARG A 138 10.97 -3.64 -15.64
CA ARG A 138 11.90 -4.67 -16.08
C ARG A 138 11.10 -5.88 -16.54
N ASP A 139 11.36 -6.32 -17.75
CA ASP A 139 10.72 -7.49 -18.34
C ASP A 139 11.41 -8.77 -17.87
N LYS A 140 11.04 -9.23 -16.67
CA LYS A 140 11.50 -10.49 -16.10
C LYS A 140 10.31 -11.43 -15.86
N PRO A 141 10.51 -12.74 -16.04
CA PRO A 141 9.46 -13.71 -15.76
C PRO A 141 9.07 -13.68 -14.27
N ILE A 142 7.82 -14.07 -13.99
CA ILE A 142 7.34 -14.24 -12.61
C ILE A 142 8.08 -15.46 -12.00
N PRO A 143 8.81 -15.28 -10.88
CA PRO A 143 9.50 -16.39 -10.20
C PRO A 143 8.59 -17.57 -9.89
N GLU A 144 9.12 -18.79 -9.97
CA GLU A 144 8.36 -20.03 -9.72
C GLU A 144 7.77 -20.13 -8.31
N SER A 145 8.42 -19.48 -7.34
CA SER A 145 7.97 -19.41 -5.96
C SER A 145 6.67 -18.60 -5.78
N LEU A 146 6.33 -17.72 -6.74
CA LEU A 146 5.16 -16.83 -6.70
C LEU A 146 3.96 -17.46 -7.43
N ARG A 147 3.46 -18.56 -6.85
CA ARG A 147 2.44 -19.42 -7.45
C ARG A 147 1.13 -18.69 -7.76
N MET A 148 0.69 -17.78 -6.89
CA MET A 148 -0.56 -17.04 -7.08
C MET A 148 -0.42 -16.03 -8.22
N LEU A 149 0.73 -15.34 -8.32
CA LEU A 149 0.99 -14.42 -9.42
C LEU A 149 1.05 -15.15 -10.77
N ARG A 150 1.70 -16.32 -10.81
CA ARG A 150 1.74 -17.16 -12.02
C ARG A 150 0.36 -17.64 -12.43
N ALA A 151 -0.40 -18.24 -11.51
CA ALA A 151 -1.77 -18.66 -11.78
C ALA A 151 -2.65 -17.49 -12.25
N ARG A 152 -2.47 -16.29 -11.67
CA ARG A 152 -3.20 -15.09 -12.11
C ARG A 152 -2.84 -14.65 -13.54
N ALA A 153 -1.59 -14.83 -13.96
CA ALA A 153 -1.12 -14.48 -15.31
C ALA A 153 -1.58 -15.49 -16.37
N GLU A 154 -1.77 -16.76 -15.99
CA GLU A 154 -2.29 -17.81 -16.88
C GLU A 154 -3.81 -17.72 -17.10
N LEU A 155 -4.53 -17.08 -16.17
CA LEU A 155 -5.98 -16.87 -16.33
C LEU A 155 -6.24 -15.83 -17.43
N PRO A 156 -6.94 -16.19 -18.53
CA PRO A 156 -7.38 -15.22 -19.51
C PRO A 156 -8.25 -14.16 -18.84
N ALA A 157 -8.14 -12.91 -19.31
CA ALA A 157 -8.92 -11.81 -18.78
C ALA A 157 -10.41 -12.03 -19.10
N VAL A 158 -11.14 -12.67 -18.18
CA VAL A 158 -12.61 -12.78 -18.28
C VAL A 158 -13.18 -11.35 -18.25
N PRO A 159 -13.93 -10.92 -19.28
CA PRO A 159 -14.54 -9.59 -19.34
C PRO A 159 -15.35 -9.30 -18.08
N VAL A 160 -15.27 -8.06 -17.58
CA VAL A 160 -15.94 -7.64 -16.33
C VAL A 160 -17.47 -7.84 -16.40
N THR A 161 -18.04 -7.87 -17.60
CA THR A 161 -19.46 -8.12 -17.87
C THR A 161 -19.94 -9.49 -17.38
N GLU A 162 -19.09 -10.53 -17.37
CA GLU A 162 -19.47 -11.87 -16.90
C GLU A 162 -19.33 -12.04 -15.37
N ARG A 163 -18.54 -11.19 -14.71
CA ARG A 163 -18.31 -11.28 -13.25
C ARG A 163 -19.50 -10.83 -12.42
N ARG A 164 -20.43 -10.06 -13.01
CA ARG A 164 -21.67 -9.62 -12.35
C ARG A 164 -22.85 -10.59 -12.56
N GLY A 165 -22.70 -11.61 -13.40
CA GLY A 165 -23.75 -12.60 -13.68
C GLY A 165 -23.83 -13.77 -12.69
N HIS A 166 -22.77 -14.02 -11.93
CA HIS A 166 -22.65 -15.20 -11.06
C HIS A 166 -23.15 -14.97 -9.60
N GLY A 167 -23.89 -13.89 -9.36
CA GLY A 167 -24.40 -13.49 -8.05
C GLY A 167 -25.89 -13.75 -7.81
N ARG A 168 -26.57 -14.50 -8.68
CA ARG A 168 -27.93 -14.98 -8.42
C ARG A 168 -27.92 -16.51 -8.36
N ARG A 169 -27.79 -17.03 -7.15
CA ARG A 169 -28.29 -18.39 -6.84
C ARG A 169 -29.76 -18.27 -6.45
N PRO A 170 -30.59 -19.28 -6.82
CA PRO A 170 -32.03 -19.30 -6.53
C PRO A 170 -32.33 -19.27 -5.04
#